data_AF-A0A0D0A227-F1
#
_entry.id   AF-A0A0D0A227-F1
#
_cell.length_a   1.000
_cell.length_b   1.000
_cell.length_c   1.000
_cell.angle_alpha   90.00
_cell.angle_beta   90.00
_cell.angle_gamma   90.00
#
_symmetry.space_group_name_H-M   'P 1'
#
loop_
_entity.id
_entity.type
_entity.pdbx_description
1 polymer ?
#
loop_
_entity_poly.entity_id
_entity_poly.type
_entity_poly.pdbx_seq_one_letter_code
_entity_poly.pdbx_strand_id
1 'polypeptide(L)'
;VRDVIQQIIFPSWFTQVSSDFGSASARTMKADEWHSLITVYIPIALVSLWGAGTSHTSDEVSTHLRAVLDHTMELICPVYLACA
;
A
#
# COMPACT_ATOMS: atom_id res chain seq x y z
N VAL A 1 4.64 -3.70 -3.25
CA VAL A 1 3.97 -2.49 -3.81
C VAL A 1 4.00 -2.47 -5.33
N ARG A 2 5.16 -2.56 -6.01
CA ARG A 2 5.22 -2.60 -7.49
C ARG A 2 4.34 -3.70 -8.10
N ASP A 3 4.36 -4.90 -7.51
CA ASP A 3 3.52 -6.01 -7.98
C ASP A 3 2.03 -5.67 -7.92
N VAL A 4 1.59 -5.02 -6.83
CA VAL A 4 0.21 -4.54 -6.66
C VAL A 4 -0.14 -3.49 -7.72
N ILE A 5 0.79 -2.56 -8.03
CA ILE A 5 0.61 -1.56 -9.09
C ILE A 5 0.37 -2.22 -10.45
N GLN A 6 1.06 -3.34 -10.72
CA GLN A 6 0.96 -4.02 -12.01
C GLN A 6 -0.23 -4.97 -12.12
N GLN A 7 -0.70 -5.54 -11.00
CA GLN A 7 -1.72 -6.61 -11.02
C GLN A 7 -3.15 -6.10 -10.79
N ILE A 8 -3.34 -4.93 -10.18
CA ILE A 8 -4.69 -4.43 -9.90
C ILE A 8 -5.27 -3.70 -11.10
N ILE A 9 -6.51 -4.08 -11.44
CA ILE A 9 -7.36 -3.34 -12.38
C ILE A 9 -8.14 -2.30 -11.58
N PHE A 10 -7.91 -1.03 -11.88
CA PHE A 10 -8.63 0.08 -11.28
C PHE A 10 -9.74 0.60 -12.21
N PRO A 11 -10.83 1.13 -11.66
CA PRO A 11 -11.80 1.86 -12.46
C PRO A 11 -11.19 3.15 -13.02
N SER A 12 -11.73 3.66 -14.13
CA SER A 12 -11.17 4.81 -14.85
C SER A 12 -11.15 6.13 -14.05
N TRP A 13 -11.96 6.24 -13.01
CA TRP A 13 -12.04 7.41 -12.13
C TRP A 13 -10.98 7.39 -11.01
N PHE A 14 -10.28 6.27 -10.82
CA PHE A 14 -9.29 6.14 -9.76
C PHE A 14 -7.93 6.66 -10.23
N THR A 15 -7.27 7.48 -9.40
CA THR A 15 -5.91 7.95 -9.68
C THR A 15 -4.92 6.80 -9.55
N GLN A 16 -4.42 6.32 -10.69
CA GLN A 16 -3.42 5.26 -10.74
C GLN A 16 -2.01 5.81 -10.52
N VAL A 17 -1.21 5.07 -9.75
CA VAL A 17 0.23 5.33 -9.62
C VAL A 17 0.95 4.80 -10.86
N SER A 18 1.95 5.56 -11.34
CA SER A 18 2.77 5.15 -12.48
C SER A 18 3.45 3.79 -12.26
N SER A 19 3.49 2.96 -13.30
CA SER A 19 4.06 1.60 -13.25
C SER A 19 5.57 1.57 -13.02
N ASP A 20 6.25 2.67 -13.35
CA ASP A 20 7.69 2.87 -13.12
C ASP A 20 8.02 3.38 -11.71
N PHE A 21 7.03 3.47 -10.81
CA PHE A 21 7.20 3.91 -9.41
C PHE A 21 8.45 3.32 -8.74
N GLY A 22 9.28 4.16 -8.14
CA GLY A 22 10.52 3.74 -7.49
C GLY A 22 11.66 3.38 -8.44
N SER A 23 11.53 3.56 -9.76
CA SER A 23 12.68 3.55 -10.68
C SER A 23 13.41 4.90 -10.65
N ALA A 24 14.71 4.90 -10.94
CA ALA A 24 15.51 6.12 -10.99
C ALA A 24 15.05 7.09 -12.10
N SER A 25 14.40 6.57 -13.14
CA SER A 25 13.81 7.34 -14.24
C SER A 25 12.38 7.80 -13.98
N ALA A 26 11.76 7.40 -12.86
CA ALA A 26 10.38 7.74 -12.56
C ALA A 26 10.21 9.25 -12.37
N ARG A 27 9.10 9.79 -12.88
CA ARG A 27 8.75 11.18 -12.58
C ARG A 27 8.38 11.36 -11.11
N THR A 28 8.51 12.59 -10.63
CA THR A 28 7.96 12.97 -9.32
C THR A 28 6.46 12.69 -9.29
N MET A 29 6.02 12.04 -8.22
CA MET A 29 4.62 11.76 -7.97
C MET A 29 3.84 13.03 -7.64
N LYS A 30 2.63 13.15 -8.20
CA LYS A 30 1.67 14.19 -7.87
C LYS A 30 0.99 13.89 -6.53
N ALA A 31 0.36 14.90 -5.95
CA ALA A 31 -0.29 14.78 -4.64
C ALA A 31 -1.39 13.72 -4.62
N ASP A 32 -2.18 13.61 -5.69
CA ASP A 32 -3.22 12.60 -5.85
C ASP A 32 -2.65 11.19 -6.02
N GLU A 33 -1.51 11.03 -6.70
CA GLU A 33 -0.80 9.75 -6.77
C GLU A 33 -0.22 9.33 -5.42
N TRP A 34 0.31 10.28 -4.64
CA TRP A 34 0.75 10.02 -3.26
C TRP A 34 -0.41 9.58 -2.39
N HIS A 35 -1.56 10.24 -2.51
CA HIS A 35 -2.76 9.88 -1.78
C HIS A 35 -3.20 8.45 -2.14
N SER A 36 -3.29 8.10 -3.43
CA SER A 36 -3.62 6.73 -3.86
C SER A 36 -2.59 5.70 -3.39
N LEU A 37 -1.30 6.02 -3.45
CA LEU A 37 -0.23 5.13 -3.00
C LEU A 37 -0.41 4.77 -1.52
N ILE A 38 -0.64 5.77 -0.68
CA ILE A 38 -0.76 5.62 0.78
C ILE A 38 -2.07 4.94 1.16
N THR A 39 -3.19 5.32 0.54
CA THR A 39 -4.52 4.86 0.97
C THR A 39 -4.95 3.53 0.35
N VAL A 40 -4.33 3.11 -0.76
CA VAL A 40 -4.75 1.89 -1.48
C VAL A 40 -3.59 0.94 -1.73
N TYR A 41 -2.54 1.37 -2.42
CA TYR A 41 -1.49 0.44 -2.87
C TYR A 41 -0.64 -0.13 -1.72
N ILE A 42 -0.25 0.70 -0.74
CA ILE A 42 0.52 0.27 0.43
C ILE A 42 -0.31 -0.70 1.29
N PRO A 43 -1.55 -0.37 1.71
CA PRO A 43 -2.44 -1.29 2.41
C PRO A 43 -2.56 -2.66 1.76
N ILE A 44 -2.84 -2.69 0.47
CA ILE A 44 -3.00 -3.95 -0.25
C ILE A 44 -1.70 -4.74 -0.25
N ALA A 45 -0.56 -4.08 -0.51
CA ALA A 45 0.74 -4.75 -0.48
C ALA A 45 1.07 -5.34 0.90
N LEU A 46 0.79 -4.61 1.98
CA LEU A 46 1.05 -5.08 3.34
C LEU A 46 0.10 -6.21 3.75
N VAL A 47 -1.18 -6.14 3.36
CA VAL A 47 -2.14 -7.24 3.57
C VAL A 47 -1.72 -8.48 2.77
N SER A 48 -1.21 -8.33 1.55
CA SER A 48 -0.71 -9.48 0.78
C SER A 48 0.55 -10.09 1.39
N LEU A 49 1.36 -9.30 2.12
CA LEU A 49 2.62 -9.77 2.70
C LEU A 49 2.46 -10.33 4.12
N TRP A 50 1.63 -9.72 4.96
CA TRP A 50 1.49 -9.97 6.40
C TRP A 50 0.04 -10.23 6.84
N GLY A 51 -0.83 -10.48 5.86
CA GLY A 51 -2.26 -10.75 6.01
C GLY A 51 -2.58 -12.03 6.76
N ALA A 52 -3.88 -12.29 6.96
CA ALA A 52 -4.29 -13.60 7.44
C ALA A 52 -3.98 -14.65 6.34
N GLY A 53 -3.40 -15.78 6.73
CA GLY A 53 -3.08 -16.87 5.80
C GLY A 53 -1.74 -16.73 5.07
N THR A 54 -0.92 -15.72 5.39
CA THR A 54 0.46 -15.63 4.89
C THR A 54 1.41 -16.50 5.72
N SER A 55 2.37 -17.14 5.06
CA SER A 55 3.38 -17.99 5.72
C SER A 55 4.57 -17.16 6.18
N HIS A 56 4.98 -17.34 7.42
CA HIS A 56 6.14 -16.68 8.02
C HIS A 56 7.11 -17.68 8.63
N THR A 57 8.35 -17.24 8.89
CA THR A 57 9.42 -18.09 9.44
C THR A 57 9.15 -18.53 10.88
N SER A 58 8.40 -17.75 11.65
CA SER A 58 7.93 -18.09 13.00
C SER A 58 6.66 -17.31 13.35
N ASP A 59 5.95 -17.79 14.39
CA ASP A 59 4.77 -17.12 14.93
C ASP A 59 5.08 -15.73 15.53
N GLU A 60 6.27 -15.57 16.13
CA GLU A 60 6.74 -14.28 16.64
C GLU A 60 6.89 -13.25 15.53
N VAL A 61 7.50 -13.65 14.41
CA VAL A 61 7.66 -12.80 13.21
C VAL A 61 6.30 -12.48 12.62
N SER A 62 5.41 -13.47 12.50
CA SER A 62 4.03 -13.27 12.04
C SER A 62 3.31 -12.22 12.89
N THR A 63 3.34 -12.37 14.21
CA THR A 63 2.69 -11.46 15.17
C THR A 63 3.24 -10.04 15.05
N HIS A 64 4.57 -9.90 14.98
CA HIS A 64 5.22 -8.60 14.86
C HIS A 64 4.84 -7.89 13.55
N LEU A 65 4.90 -8.59 12.41
CA LEU A 65 4.57 -8.03 11.11
C LEU A 65 3.09 -7.65 11.00
N ARG A 66 2.21 -8.42 11.67
CA ARG A 66 0.78 -8.10 11.78
C ARG A 66 0.55 -6.81 12.58
N ALA A 67 1.28 -6.61 13.67
CA ALA A 67 1.23 -5.35 14.41
C ALA A 67 1.71 -4.15 13.56
N VAL A 68 2.76 -4.32 12.74
CA VAL A 68 3.21 -3.28 11.80
C VAL A 68 2.13 -2.97 10.76
N LEU A 69 1.45 -3.98 10.22
CA LEU A 69 0.30 -3.81 9.33
C LEU A 69 -0.81 -3.00 10.02
N ASP A 70 -1.21 -3.40 11.24
CA ASP A 70 -2.29 -2.76 11.99
C ASP A 70 -1.98 -1.29 12.28
N HIS A 71 -0.77 -0.98 12.78
CA HIS A 71 -0.34 0.40 13.00
C HIS A 71 -0.30 1.21 11.70
N THR A 72 0.09 0.61 10.58
CA THR A 72 0.06 1.30 9.29
C THR A 72 -1.38 1.64 8.89
N MET A 73 -2.34 0.74 9.13
CA MET A 73 -3.75 0.99 8.87
C MET A 73 -4.31 2.11 9.76
N GLU A 74 -3.93 2.14 11.04
CA GLU A 74 -4.29 3.23 11.97
C GLU A 74 -3.77 4.59 11.49
N LEU A 75 -2.55 4.64 10.92
CA LEU A 75 -1.96 5.87 10.35
C LEU A 75 -2.62 6.33 9.05
N ILE A 76 -3.33 5.46 8.34
CA ILE A 76 -4.01 5.81 7.09
C ILE A 76 -5.38 6.44 7.36
N CYS A 77 -6.06 6.04 8.44
CA CYS A 77 -7.32 6.67 8.86
C CYS A 77 -7.28 8.22 8.92
N PRO A 78 -6.27 8.88 9.54
CA PRO A 78 -6.19 10.33 9.54
C PRO A 78 -5.92 10.92 8.15
N VAL A 79 -5.22 10.22 7.24
CA VAL A 79 -5.04 10.67 5.86
C VAL A 79 -6.38 10.73 5.14
N TYR A 80 -7.22 9.71 5.33
CA TYR A 80 -8.58 9.70 4.78
C TYR A 80 -9.43 10.84 5.36
N LEU A 81 -9.35 11.10 6.66
CA LEU A 81 -10.09 12.20 7.30
C LEU A 81 -9.61 13.60 6.87
N ALA A 82 -8.31 13.78 6.63
CA ALA A 82 -7.73 15.07 6.28
C ALA A 82 -7.89 15.44 4.80
N CYS A 83 -8.06 14.44 3.93
CA CYS A 83 -8.15 14.61 2.47
C CYS A 83 -9.57 14.32 1.91
N ALA A 84 -10.55 14.07 2.78
CA ALA A 84 -11.96 13.89 2.42
C ALA A 84 -12.68 15.22 2.11
#